data_AF-A0A7V9EY84-F1
#
_entry.id   AF-A0A7V9EY84-F1
#
_cell.length_a   1.000
_cell.length_b   1.000
_cell.length_c   1.000
_cell.angle_alpha   90.00
_cell.angle_beta   90.00
_cell.angle_gamma   90.00
#
_symmetry.space_group_name_H-M   'P 1'
#
loop_
_entity.id
_entity.type
_entity.pdbx_description
1 polymer ?
#
loop_
_entity_poly.entity_id
_entity_poly.type
_entity_poly.pdbx_seq_one_letter_code
_entity_poly.pdbx_strand_id
1 'polypeptide(L)'
;MIDSNHLLFSHEGTLPPGSTRILTQTAPYDHCNFTVGPEAPPALVDRFTELLLAMSYDDPEVRTLLDLEGLKAWRTGRTTGYGALAAAVAEQGVYDDEGGLPGSS
;
A
#
# COMPACT_ATOMS: atom_id res chain seq x y z
N MET A 1 -5.91 -10.53 5.92
CA MET A 1 -6.24 -9.33 6.72
C MET A 1 -4.94 -8.71 7.14
N ILE A 2 -4.76 -7.40 6.98
CA ILE A 2 -3.55 -6.70 7.44
C ILE A 2 -3.61 -6.58 8.97
N ASP A 3 -2.47 -6.67 9.65
CA ASP A 3 -2.36 -6.68 11.12
C ASP A 3 -3.08 -5.49 11.78
N SER A 4 -3.00 -4.29 11.19
CA SER A 4 -3.70 -3.11 11.69
C SER A 4 -5.22 -3.30 11.76
N ASN A 5 -5.82 -4.00 10.81
CA ASN A 5 -7.25 -4.29 10.81
C ASN A 5 -7.60 -5.33 11.88
N HIS A 6 -6.76 -6.37 12.06
CA HIS A 6 -6.98 -7.38 13.08
C HIS A 6 -6.95 -6.77 14.49
N LEU A 7 -5.98 -5.87 14.74
CA LEU A 7 -5.87 -5.11 15.98
C LEU A 7 -7.05 -4.18 16.20
N LEU A 8 -7.42 -3.38 15.19
CA LEU A 8 -8.56 -2.44 15.28
C LEU A 8 -9.86 -3.19 15.57
N PHE A 9 -10.15 -4.24 14.82
CA PHE A 9 -11.39 -5.00 14.97
C PHE A 9 -11.46 -5.74 16.31
N SER A 10 -10.33 -6.18 16.85
CA SER A 10 -10.25 -6.75 18.20
C SER A 10 -10.54 -5.69 19.26
N HIS A 11 -10.06 -4.46 19.08
CA HIS A 11 -10.25 -3.37 20.04
C HIS A 11 -11.69 -2.83 20.06
N GLU A 12 -12.36 -2.73 18.90
CA GLU A 12 -13.74 -2.20 18.81
C GLU A 12 -14.83 -3.28 18.98
N GLY A 13 -14.44 -4.56 19.14
CA GLY A 13 -15.36 -5.67 19.36
C GLY A 13 -15.93 -6.31 18.09
N THR A 14 -15.56 -5.84 16.90
CA THR A 14 -15.87 -6.49 15.61
C THR A 14 -15.33 -7.93 15.56
N LEU A 15 -14.17 -8.18 16.16
CA LEU A 15 -13.66 -9.52 16.45
C LEU A 15 -13.75 -9.79 17.95
N PRO A 16 -14.75 -10.55 18.43
CA PRO A 16 -14.87 -10.88 19.84
C PRO A 16 -13.60 -11.55 20.38
N PRO A 17 -13.21 -11.32 21.65
CA PRO A 17 -12.04 -11.96 22.23
C PRO A 17 -12.06 -13.48 22.07
N GLY A 18 -10.97 -14.05 21.55
CA GLY A 18 -10.85 -15.49 21.31
C GLY A 18 -11.64 -16.05 20.11
N SER A 19 -12.37 -15.22 19.36
CA SER A 19 -13.10 -15.66 18.16
C SER A 19 -12.19 -15.92 16.95
N THR A 20 -10.99 -15.34 16.94
CA THR A 20 -10.01 -15.52 15.86
C THR A 20 -8.62 -15.81 16.42
N ARG A 21 -7.80 -16.52 15.63
CA ARG A 21 -6.38 -16.72 15.89
C ARG A 21 -5.60 -16.63 14.57
N ILE A 22 -4.38 -16.11 14.64
CA ILE A 22 -3.48 -16.02 13.48
C ILE A 22 -2.92 -17.43 13.22
N LEU A 23 -3.08 -17.94 12.00
CA LEU A 23 -2.53 -19.25 11.60
C LEU A 23 -1.19 -19.13 10.88
N THR A 24 -1.02 -18.05 10.13
CA THR A 24 0.17 -17.76 9.33
C THR A 24 0.23 -16.25 9.07
N GLN A 25 1.39 -15.78 8.63
CA GLN A 25 1.63 -14.41 8.19
C GLN A 25 2.49 -14.44 6.92
N THR A 26 2.25 -13.48 6.03
CA THR A 26 3.13 -13.28 4.86
C THR A 26 4.41 -12.58 5.29
N ALA A 27 5.44 -12.61 4.44
CA ALA A 27 6.56 -11.69 4.57
C ALA A 27 6.06 -10.23 4.38
N PRO A 28 6.81 -9.22 4.88
CA PRO A 28 6.47 -7.81 4.65
C PRO A 28 6.45 -7.47 3.15
N TYR A 29 5.48 -6.65 2.75
CA TYR A 29 5.33 -6.13 1.40
C TYR A 29 4.88 -4.67 1.44
N ASP A 30 5.09 -3.92 0.37
CA ASP A 30 4.61 -2.54 0.26
C ASP A 30 3.12 -2.56 -0.10
N HIS A 31 2.27 -1.93 0.72
CA HIS A 31 0.81 -1.97 0.55
C HIS A 31 0.33 -1.12 -0.63
N CYS A 32 0.87 0.10 -0.79
CA CYS A 32 0.44 1.06 -1.80
C CYS A 32 1.52 2.12 -2.03
N ASN A 33 1.60 2.62 -3.26
CA ASN A 33 2.44 3.74 -3.67
C ASN A 33 1.65 4.65 -4.63
N PHE A 34 1.92 5.96 -4.61
CA PHE A 34 1.56 6.82 -5.73
C PHE A 34 2.38 6.43 -6.97
N THR A 35 1.70 6.32 -8.10
CA THR A 35 2.29 5.95 -9.39
C THR A 35 1.85 6.94 -10.45
N VAL A 36 2.76 7.34 -11.34
CA VAL A 36 2.50 8.28 -12.42
C VAL A 36 2.80 7.63 -13.77
N GLY A 37 2.08 8.05 -14.80
CA GLY A 37 2.33 7.61 -16.17
C GLY A 37 3.63 8.21 -16.76
N PRO A 38 4.16 7.63 -17.85
CA PRO A 38 5.44 8.06 -18.43
C PRO A 38 5.42 9.48 -19.01
N GLU A 39 4.24 10.02 -19.31
CA GLU A 39 4.06 11.37 -19.88
C GLU A 39 3.80 12.45 -18.82
N ALA A 40 3.84 12.09 -17.53
CA ALA A 40 3.58 13.03 -16.45
C ALA A 40 4.64 14.16 -16.43
N PRO A 41 4.25 15.44 -16.32
CA PRO A 41 5.19 16.55 -16.31
C PRO A 41 6.18 16.45 -15.12
N PRO A 42 7.50 16.32 -15.34
CA PRO A 42 8.46 16.03 -14.27
C PRO A 42 8.41 17.06 -13.14
N ALA A 43 8.33 18.34 -13.48
CA ALA A 43 8.27 19.42 -12.50
C ALA A 43 7.05 19.33 -11.56
N LEU A 44 5.92 18.80 -12.03
CA LEU A 44 4.73 18.60 -11.19
C LEU A 44 4.89 17.36 -10.30
N VAL A 45 5.49 16.28 -10.82
CA VAL A 45 5.77 15.07 -10.05
C VAL A 45 6.75 15.37 -8.93
N ASP A 46 7.81 16.12 -9.21
CA ASP A 46 8.81 16.52 -8.22
C ASP A 46 8.18 17.40 -7.15
N ARG A 47 7.39 18.40 -7.55
CA ARG A 47 6.68 19.28 -6.60
C ARG A 47 5.70 18.51 -5.73
N PHE A 48 4.94 17.59 -6.31
CA PHE A 48 4.00 16.75 -5.56
C PHE A 48 4.74 15.87 -4.54
N THR A 49 5.84 15.25 -4.96
CA THR A 49 6.69 14.42 -4.10
C THR A 49 7.28 15.23 -2.94
N GLU A 50 7.80 16.43 -3.22
CA GLU A 50 8.31 17.37 -2.21
C GLU A 50 7.23 17.70 -1.17
N LEU A 51 6.02 18.03 -1.62
CA LEU A 51 4.90 18.38 -0.73
C LEU A 51 4.51 17.21 0.18
N LEU A 52 4.42 15.98 -0.34
CA LEU A 52 4.13 14.81 0.47
C LEU A 52 5.23 14.54 1.51
N LEU A 53 6.49 14.60 1.10
CA LEU A 53 7.62 14.32 2.01
C LEU A 53 7.82 15.42 3.07
N ALA A 54 7.35 16.64 2.82
CA ALA A 54 7.37 17.74 3.77
C ALA A 54 6.26 17.66 4.83
N MET A 55 5.25 16.81 4.64
CA MET A 55 4.15 16.63 5.60
C MET A 55 4.69 16.12 6.95
N SER A 56 4.33 16.81 8.02
CA SER A 56 4.67 16.41 9.39
C SER A 56 3.41 16.02 10.16
N TYR A 57 3.50 14.92 10.91
CA TYR A 57 2.43 14.51 11.81
C TYR A 57 2.25 15.47 13.01
N ASP A 58 3.26 16.31 13.28
CA ASP A 58 3.19 17.33 14.34
C ASP A 58 2.32 18.53 13.94
N ASP A 59 2.10 18.74 12.64
CA ASP A 59 1.21 19.78 12.11
C ASP A 59 -0.26 19.31 12.22
N PRO A 60 -1.11 19.98 13.03
CA PRO A 60 -2.51 19.59 13.21
C PRO A 60 -3.35 19.62 11.92
N GLU A 61 -3.05 20.51 10.96
CA GLU A 61 -3.79 20.60 9.71
C GLU A 61 -3.48 19.41 8.81
N VAL A 62 -2.21 19.01 8.76
CA VAL A 62 -1.74 17.87 7.96
C VAL A 62 -2.06 16.54 8.62
N ARG A 63 -2.04 16.47 9.96
CA ARG A 63 -2.31 15.26 10.75
C ARG A 63 -3.59 14.56 10.31
N THR A 64 -4.67 15.32 10.09
CA THR A 64 -5.96 14.78 9.67
C THR A 64 -5.85 14.04 8.34
N LEU A 65 -5.08 14.57 7.38
CA LEU A 65 -4.85 13.91 6.09
C LEU A 65 -4.04 12.62 6.25
N LEU A 66 -2.99 12.64 7.08
CA LEU A 66 -2.16 11.46 7.35
C LEU A 66 -2.95 10.35 8.06
N ASP A 67 -3.84 10.72 8.98
CA ASP A 67 -4.70 9.76 9.69
C ASP A 67 -5.75 9.13 8.75
N LEU A 68 -6.29 9.87 7.77
CA LEU A 68 -7.17 9.31 6.75
C LEU A 68 -6.47 8.27 5.87
N GLU A 69 -5.20 8.51 5.53
CA GLU A 69 -4.35 7.55 4.81
C GLU A 69 -3.80 6.44 5.71
N GLY A 70 -4.06 6.49 7.02
CA GLY A 70 -3.61 5.49 7.99
C GLY A 70 -2.09 5.48 8.22
N LEU A 71 -1.40 6.60 8.00
CA LEU A 71 0.05 6.71 8.10
C LEU A 71 0.50 7.89 8.98
N LYS A 72 1.78 7.90 9.37
CA LYS A 72 2.39 8.99 10.16
C LYS A 72 3.43 9.80 9.38
N ALA A 73 3.87 9.29 8.24
CA ALA A 73 4.80 9.98 7.36
C ALA A 73 4.78 9.34 5.97
N TRP A 74 4.91 10.16 4.93
CA TRP A 74 5.21 9.69 3.59
C TRP A 74 6.68 9.27 3.48
N ARG A 75 6.97 8.36 2.55
CA ARG A 75 8.33 7.90 2.24
C ARG A 75 8.53 7.88 0.74
N THR A 76 9.78 7.96 0.31
CA THR A 76 10.14 7.79 -1.09
C THR A 76 9.60 6.45 -1.61
N GLY A 77 8.89 6.52 -2.74
CA GLY A 77 8.32 5.35 -3.39
C GLY A 77 9.42 4.37 -3.80
N ARG A 78 9.14 3.09 -3.63
CA ARG A 78 10.00 1.99 -4.07
C ARG A 78 9.14 0.85 -4.61
N THR A 79 9.73 0.04 -5.48
CA THR A 79 9.06 -1.15 -6.03
C THR A 79 9.55 -2.45 -5.41
N THR A 80 10.61 -2.39 -4.60
CA THR A 80 11.28 -3.56 -4.03
C THR A 80 10.39 -4.37 -3.07
N GLY A 81 9.34 -3.77 -2.49
CA GLY A 81 8.40 -4.47 -1.61
C GLY A 81 7.31 -5.26 -2.35
N TYR A 82 7.29 -5.28 -3.69
CA TYR A 82 6.29 -6.02 -4.48
C TYR A 82 6.76 -7.39 -4.98
N GLY A 83 7.97 -7.85 -4.62
CA GLY A 83 8.54 -9.08 -5.15
C GLY A 83 7.66 -10.33 -4.93
N ALA A 84 7.09 -10.49 -3.74
CA ALA A 84 6.19 -11.61 -3.44
C ALA A 84 4.89 -11.56 -4.25
N LEU A 85 4.36 -10.35 -4.50
CA LEU A 85 3.17 -10.16 -5.33
C LEU A 85 3.48 -10.50 -6.80
N ALA A 86 4.61 -10.03 -7.33
CA ALA A 86 5.04 -10.32 -8.69
C ALA A 86 5.24 -11.83 -8.92
N ALA A 87 5.86 -12.53 -7.96
CA ALA A 87 6.01 -13.99 -8.02
C ALA A 87 4.65 -14.71 -8.04
N ALA A 88 3.73 -14.34 -7.15
CA ALA A 88 2.41 -14.94 -7.10
C ALA A 88 1.61 -14.68 -8.40
N VAL A 89 1.69 -13.48 -8.96
CA VAL A 89 1.06 -13.13 -10.25
C VAL A 89 1.58 -14.03 -11.38
N ALA A 90 2.89 -14.25 -11.45
CA ALA A 90 3.51 -15.12 -12.45
C ALA A 90 3.12 -16.60 -12.25
N GLU A 91 3.15 -17.10 -11.01
CA GLU A 91 2.75 -18.48 -10.67
C GLU A 91 1.29 -18.78 -11.01
N GLN A 92 0.41 -17.78 -10.86
CA GLN A 92 -1.02 -17.93 -11.14
C GLN A 92 -1.39 -17.67 -12.60
N GLY A 93 -0.44 -17.26 -13.45
CA GLY A 93 -0.70 -16.95 -14.85
C GLY A 93 -1.73 -15.84 -15.03
N VAL A 94 -1.71 -14.84 -14.14
CA VAL A 94 -2.69 -13.73 -14.15
C VAL A 94 -2.57 -12.89 -15.41
N TYR A 95 -1.35 -12.80 -15.95
CA TYR A 95 -1.06 -12.15 -17.23
C TYR A 95 -0.42 -13.15 -18.18
N ASP A 96 -0.60 -12.93 -19.48
CA ASP A 96 0.14 -13.63 -20.53
C ASP A 96 1.60 -13.17 -20.62
N ASP A 97 2.38 -13.80 -21.50
CA ASP A 97 3.81 -13.49 -21.71
C ASP A 97 4.06 -12.06 -22.21
N GLU A 98 3.04 -11.37 -22.74
CA GLU A 98 3.09 -9.98 -23.19
C GLU A 98 2.56 -8.98 -22.13
N GLY A 99 2.12 -9.48 -20.96
CA GLY A 99 1.55 -8.67 -19.89
C GLY A 99 0.06 -8.33 -20.06
N GLY A 100 -0.62 -8.95 -21.03
CA GLY A 100 -2.06 -8.86 -21.27
C GLY A 100 -2.87 -9.76 -20.36
N LEU A 101 -4.20 -9.56 -20.33
CA LEU A 101 -5.09 -10.50 -19.64
C LEU A 101 -5.27 -11.77 -20.48
N PRO A 102 -5.33 -12.97 -19.88
CA PRO A 102 -5.52 -14.20 -20.62
C PRO A 102 -6.77 -14.14 -21.51
N GLY A 103 -6.60 -14.33 -22.82
CA GLY A 103 -7.71 -14.38 -23.79
C GLY A 103 -8.19 -13.04 -24.34
N SER A 104 -7.43 -11.95 -24.18
CA SER A 104 -7.74 -10.64 -24.78
C SER A 104 -7.27 -10.44 -26.23
N SER A 105 -6.92 -11.52 -26.94
CA SER A 105 -6.48 -11.52 -28.35
C SER A 105 -7.61 -11.85 -29.32
#